data_AF-A0ABD1NW72-F1
#
_entry.id   AF-A0ABD1NW72-F1
#
_cell.length_a   1.000
_cell.length_b   1.000
_cell.length_c   1.000
_cell.angle_alpha   90.00
_cell.angle_beta   90.00
_cell.angle_gamma   90.00
#
_symmetry.space_group_name_H-M   'P 1'
#
loop_
_entity.id
_entity.type
_entity.pdbx_description
1 polymer ?
#
loop_
_entity_poly.entity_id
_entity_poly.type
_entity_poly.pdbx_seq_one_letter_code
_entity_poly.pdbx_strand_id
1 'polypeptide(L)'
;MAMALRRLSSSIKPIRPSCYYMSAFSNQAASQKEIHMILIRQWMKPLNAPLEEVDPEIFDIVELEKARQWKGLELIPSENFTSLSVMQAVGSVMTNKYSEGYPGARYYGGNEYSLSGSPSNFQVYTALLKPHERIMALDLPHGGHLSHGYQTDTKKISDVSIFFETMPYRLDESTGYIFGLLGGLIDVCDKQKAIMLADMAHISGLVAAGVIPSPFEYANVVTTTTHKSLCGPCGAMIFFRKGVKGTNKQGQEVLYDYEDKINQAVFPGLQGGPHNHTITALAVALKHAMTPEYKAYQEQVLSNCSKFADGIDGSRVEKVMEAVHIAANKNTVPGDVSAMVPGGIRELRLSHHTEYLEVKLRERIRWACKHSYQDVTFL
;
A
#
# COMPACT_ATOMS: atom_id res chain seq x y z
N MET A 1 14.67 2.21 -5.89
CA MET A 1 15.49 2.11 -7.13
C MET A 1 16.89 2.68 -6.99
N ALA A 2 17.09 3.93 -6.54
CA ALA A 2 18.42 4.55 -6.48
C ALA A 2 19.44 3.83 -5.57
N MET A 3 19.02 3.21 -4.45
CA MET A 3 19.94 2.47 -3.57
C MET A 3 20.28 1.05 -4.07
N ALA A 4 19.36 0.39 -4.79
CA ALA A 4 19.64 -0.92 -5.41
C ALA A 4 20.63 -0.78 -6.58
N LEU A 5 20.51 0.29 -7.37
CA LEU A 5 21.47 0.63 -8.43
C LEU A 5 22.88 0.97 -7.88
N ARG A 6 22.98 1.52 -6.68
CA ARG A 6 24.27 1.85 -6.05
C ARG A 6 25.07 0.63 -5.61
N ARG A 7 24.41 -0.45 -5.17
CA ARG A 7 25.09 -1.72 -4.85
C ARG A 7 25.60 -2.43 -6.10
N LEU A 8 24.85 -2.34 -7.21
CA LEU A 8 25.30 -2.83 -8.51
C LEU A 8 26.54 -2.07 -9.02
N SER A 9 26.64 -0.75 -8.79
CA SER A 9 27.81 0.03 -9.25
C SER A 9 29.08 -0.18 -8.41
N SER A 10 28.97 -0.61 -7.15
CA SER A 10 30.13 -0.83 -6.28
C SER A 10 30.80 -2.21 -6.46
N SER A 11 30.09 -3.18 -7.05
CA SER A 11 30.61 -4.54 -7.27
C SER A 11 31.18 -4.76 -8.67
N ILE A 12 31.02 -3.80 -9.58
CA ILE A 12 31.59 -3.85 -10.93
C ILE A 12 33.03 -3.31 -10.85
N LYS A 13 34.02 -4.20 -10.81
CA LYS A 13 35.40 -3.82 -11.14
C LYS A 13 35.40 -3.24 -12.57
N PRO A 14 36.13 -2.14 -12.84
CA PRO A 14 36.21 -1.61 -14.18
C PRO A 14 36.77 -2.70 -15.10
N ILE A 15 35.97 -3.11 -16.08
CA ILE A 15 36.42 -3.99 -17.16
C ILE A 15 37.48 -3.19 -17.91
N ARG A 16 38.76 -3.48 -17.63
CA ARG A 16 39.83 -3.08 -18.55
C ARG A 16 39.52 -3.72 -19.90
N PRO A 17 39.67 -3.02 -21.03
CA PRO A 17 39.51 -3.63 -22.34
C PRO A 17 40.63 -4.65 -22.52
N SER A 18 40.34 -5.91 -22.17
CA SER A 18 41.22 -7.04 -22.45
C SER A 18 41.11 -7.33 -23.94
N CYS A 19 42.05 -6.77 -24.69
CA CYS A 19 42.36 -7.11 -26.06
C CYS A 19 42.89 -8.55 -26.12
N TYR A 20 42.07 -9.59 -25.93
CA TYR A 20 42.43 -10.98 -26.24
C TYR A 20 41.18 -11.86 -26.39
N TYR A 21 40.76 -12.08 -27.65
CA TYR A 21 40.50 -13.41 -28.26
C TYR A 21 39.79 -13.23 -29.61
N MET A 22 40.51 -12.76 -30.63
CA MET A 22 40.27 -13.18 -32.02
C MET A 22 41.29 -14.28 -32.33
N SER A 23 41.06 -15.49 -31.84
CA SER A 23 41.85 -16.66 -32.28
C SER A 23 41.13 -17.95 -31.92
N ALA A 24 40.15 -18.32 -32.74
CA ALA A 24 39.81 -19.69 -33.15
C ALA A 24 38.39 -19.71 -33.74
N PHE A 25 38.22 -19.13 -34.93
CA PHE A 25 37.19 -19.59 -35.86
C PHE A 25 37.90 -20.01 -37.14
N SER A 26 38.22 -21.30 -37.20
CA SER A 26 38.58 -21.99 -38.42
C SER A 26 37.43 -21.90 -39.42
N ASN A 27 37.71 -21.34 -40.59
CA ASN A 27 36.99 -21.47 -41.86
C ASN A 27 35.45 -21.56 -41.80
N GLN A 28 34.81 -20.41 -41.56
CA GLN A 28 33.65 -19.97 -42.33
C GLN A 28 33.48 -18.47 -42.07
N ALA A 29 33.64 -17.66 -43.12
CA ALA A 29 33.30 -16.25 -43.07
C ALA A 29 31.78 -16.13 -42.93
N ALA A 30 31.29 -16.20 -41.69
CA ALA A 30 29.90 -15.91 -41.40
C ALA A 30 29.63 -14.48 -41.90
N SER A 31 28.71 -14.37 -42.84
CA SER A 31 28.27 -13.09 -43.39
C SER A 31 27.85 -12.16 -42.25
N GLN A 32 27.94 -10.85 -42.46
CA GLN A 32 27.48 -9.85 -41.48
C GLN A 32 26.01 -10.09 -41.04
N LYS A 33 25.20 -10.70 -41.91
CA LYS A 33 23.84 -11.17 -41.60
C LYS A 33 23.81 -12.30 -40.58
N GLU A 34 24.72 -13.27 -40.65
CA GLU A 34 24.80 -14.38 -39.69
C GLU A 34 25.24 -13.91 -38.31
N ILE A 35 26.22 -13.00 -38.22
CA ILE A 35 26.62 -12.38 -36.95
C ILE A 35 25.45 -11.61 -36.32
N HIS A 36 24.73 -10.82 -37.13
CA HIS A 36 23.56 -10.08 -36.66
C HIS A 36 22.45 -11.01 -36.13
N MET A 37 22.18 -12.13 -36.82
CA MET A 37 21.22 -13.14 -36.37
C MET A 37 21.65 -13.84 -35.08
N ILE A 38 22.94 -14.11 -34.89
CA ILE A 38 23.48 -14.68 -33.65
C ILE A 38 23.27 -13.72 -32.48
N LEU A 39 23.58 -12.43 -32.66
CA LEU A 39 23.40 -11.42 -31.63
C LEU A 39 21.92 -11.24 -31.24
N ILE A 40 21.01 -11.22 -32.21
CA ILE A 40 19.56 -11.18 -31.94
C ILE A 40 19.13 -12.41 -31.12
N ARG A 41 19.54 -13.61 -31.52
CA ARG A 41 19.20 -14.84 -30.78
C ARG A 41 19.75 -14.84 -29.36
N GLN A 42 20.98 -14.36 -29.18
CA GLN A 42 21.61 -14.25 -27.86
C GLN A 42 20.87 -13.26 -26.96
N TRP A 43 20.39 -12.13 -27.50
CA TRP A 43 19.62 -11.16 -26.74
C TRP A 43 18.18 -11.61 -26.45
N MET A 44 17.53 -12.32 -27.38
CA MET A 44 16.16 -12.82 -27.19
C MET A 44 16.06 -13.99 -26.21
N LYS A 45 17.14 -14.79 -26.09
CA LYS A 45 17.17 -15.96 -25.21
C LYS A 45 16.82 -15.61 -23.75
N PRO A 46 17.48 -14.65 -23.07
CA PRO A 46 17.15 -14.32 -21.68
C PRO A 46 15.74 -13.72 -21.51
N LEU A 47 15.12 -13.15 -22.55
CA LEU A 47 13.78 -12.57 -22.44
C LEU A 47 12.67 -13.62 -22.17
N ASN A 48 12.94 -14.90 -22.46
CA ASN A 48 12.00 -16.00 -22.25
C ASN A 48 12.53 -17.05 -21.27
N ALA A 49 13.70 -16.84 -20.68
CA ALA A 49 14.28 -17.73 -19.69
C ALA A 49 13.64 -17.46 -18.31
N PRO A 50 13.55 -18.48 -17.43
CA PRO A 50 13.03 -18.29 -16.08
C PRO A 50 13.97 -17.41 -15.25
N LEU A 51 13.42 -16.76 -14.21
CA LEU A 51 14.19 -15.85 -13.35
C LEU A 51 15.42 -16.53 -12.74
N GLU A 52 15.32 -17.81 -12.36
CA GLU A 52 16.44 -18.58 -11.81
C GLU A 52 17.63 -18.73 -12.78
N GLU A 53 17.39 -18.74 -14.10
CA GLU A 53 18.44 -18.80 -15.12
C GLU A 53 19.00 -17.39 -15.40
N VAL A 54 18.12 -16.39 -15.47
CA VAL A 54 18.49 -15.02 -15.85
C VAL A 54 19.22 -14.29 -14.72
N ASP A 55 18.72 -14.44 -13.49
CA ASP A 55 19.20 -13.75 -12.30
C ASP A 55 19.02 -14.61 -11.03
N PRO A 56 19.95 -15.57 -10.78
CA PRO A 56 19.86 -16.46 -9.62
C PRO A 56 19.97 -15.72 -8.28
N GLU A 57 20.65 -14.56 -8.22
CA GLU A 57 20.75 -13.76 -7.00
C GLU A 57 19.38 -13.20 -6.59
N ILE A 58 18.63 -12.64 -7.55
CA ILE A 58 17.27 -12.15 -7.29
C ILE A 58 16.31 -13.29 -6.99
N PHE A 59 16.46 -14.43 -7.67
CA PHE A 59 15.68 -15.64 -7.36
C PHE A 59 15.87 -16.08 -5.90
N ASP A 60 17.13 -16.16 -5.44
CA ASP A 60 17.45 -16.53 -4.06
C ASP A 60 16.88 -15.55 -3.04
N ILE A 61 16.91 -14.23 -3.33
CA ILE A 61 16.28 -13.22 -2.47
C ILE A 61 14.77 -13.45 -2.35
N VAL A 62 14.10 -13.80 -3.45
CA VAL A 62 12.66 -14.11 -3.44
C VAL A 62 12.38 -15.37 -2.62
N GLU A 63 13.19 -16.43 -2.75
CA GLU A 63 13.02 -17.65 -1.96
C GLU A 63 13.29 -17.43 -0.46
N LEU A 64 14.27 -16.60 -0.12
CA LEU A 64 14.53 -16.19 1.27
C LEU A 64 13.36 -15.40 1.87
N GLU A 65 12.75 -14.49 1.11
CA GLU A 65 11.56 -13.75 1.57
C GLU A 65 10.34 -14.66 1.72
N LYS A 66 10.12 -15.61 0.80
CA LYS A 66 9.09 -16.64 0.96
C LYS A 66 9.29 -17.44 2.24
N ALA A 67 10.54 -17.82 2.53
CA ALA A 67 10.87 -18.55 3.75
C ALA A 67 10.69 -17.69 5.01
N ARG A 68 10.97 -16.39 4.96
CA ARG A 68 10.72 -15.44 6.05
C ARG A 68 9.22 -15.36 6.35
N GLN A 69 8.41 -15.08 5.34
CA GLN A 69 6.95 -14.99 5.45
C GLN A 69 6.31 -16.28 5.95
N TRP A 70 6.82 -17.43 5.51
CA TRP A 70 6.31 -18.73 5.95
C TRP A 70 6.61 -19.03 7.43
N LYS A 71 7.76 -18.55 7.94
CA LYS A 71 8.21 -18.84 9.31
C LYS A 71 7.79 -17.77 10.33
N GLY A 72 7.48 -16.56 9.86
CA GLY A 72 7.13 -15.41 10.68
C GLY A 72 5.68 -15.39 11.13
N LEU A 73 5.42 -14.75 12.27
CA LEU A 73 4.07 -14.31 12.65
C LEU A 73 3.93 -12.83 12.25
N GLU A 74 3.29 -12.58 11.12
CA GLU A 74 3.09 -11.22 10.61
C GLU A 74 1.89 -10.55 11.32
N LEU A 75 2.17 -9.59 12.21
CA LEU A 75 1.16 -8.80 12.95
C LEU A 75 1.11 -7.33 12.50
N ILE A 76 1.88 -6.94 11.48
CA ILE A 76 1.80 -5.59 10.91
C ILE A 76 0.42 -5.41 10.25
N PRO A 77 -0.43 -4.49 10.73
CA PRO A 77 -1.84 -4.36 10.32
C PRO A 77 -2.05 -3.80 8.92
N SER A 78 -0.99 -3.31 8.29
CA SER A 78 -0.99 -2.83 6.90
C SER A 78 -0.51 -3.87 5.91
N GLU A 79 -0.01 -5.02 6.37
CA GLU A 79 0.47 -6.09 5.52
C GLU A 79 -0.60 -7.17 5.35
N ASN A 80 -0.53 -7.90 4.23
CA ASN A 80 -1.39 -9.02 3.94
C ASN A 80 -0.73 -9.93 2.90
N PHE A 81 -1.24 -11.15 2.76
CA PHE A 81 -0.79 -12.11 1.76
C PHE A 81 -1.77 -12.16 0.59
N THR A 82 -1.43 -11.52 -0.52
CA THR A 82 -2.30 -11.54 -1.70
C THR A 82 -2.37 -12.93 -2.33
N SER A 83 -3.48 -13.20 -3.04
CA SER A 83 -3.71 -14.49 -3.67
C SER A 83 -2.80 -14.76 -4.89
N LEU A 84 -2.56 -16.04 -5.19
CA LEU A 84 -1.79 -16.44 -6.36
C LEU A 84 -2.36 -15.91 -7.67
N SER A 85 -3.68 -15.90 -7.85
CA SER A 85 -4.32 -15.37 -9.07
C SER A 85 -4.11 -13.87 -9.23
N VAL A 86 -4.05 -13.11 -8.13
CA VAL A 86 -3.65 -11.69 -8.16
C VAL A 86 -2.18 -11.55 -8.60
N MET A 87 -1.26 -12.33 -8.03
CA MET A 87 0.16 -12.29 -8.42
C MET A 87 0.38 -12.68 -9.90
N GLN A 88 -0.34 -13.69 -10.40
CA GLN A 88 -0.29 -14.09 -11.81
C GLN A 88 -0.76 -12.97 -12.75
N ALA A 89 -1.80 -12.23 -12.37
CA ALA A 89 -2.27 -11.08 -13.13
C ALA A 89 -1.26 -9.92 -13.12
N VAL A 90 -0.59 -9.66 -11.98
CA VAL A 90 0.49 -8.67 -11.87
C VAL A 90 1.67 -9.04 -12.78
N GLY A 91 2.06 -10.31 -12.83
CA GLY A 91 3.17 -10.80 -13.67
C GLY A 91 2.80 -11.03 -15.15
N SER A 92 1.65 -10.55 -15.60
CA SER A 92 1.17 -10.80 -16.97
C SER A 92 1.70 -9.81 -18.00
N VAL A 93 1.55 -10.17 -19.28
CA VAL A 93 1.92 -9.33 -20.44
C VAL A 93 1.16 -8.00 -20.51
N MET A 94 0.13 -7.79 -19.68
CA MET A 94 -0.55 -6.51 -19.54
C MET A 94 0.41 -5.37 -19.19
N THR A 95 1.56 -5.66 -18.60
CA THR A 95 2.61 -4.67 -18.33
C THR A 95 3.21 -4.03 -19.59
N ASN A 96 3.10 -4.70 -20.75
CA ASN A 96 3.72 -4.23 -21.99
C ASN A 96 2.91 -3.12 -22.67
N LYS A 97 1.63 -2.96 -22.32
CA LYS A 97 0.75 -2.05 -23.03
C LYS A 97 0.75 -0.66 -22.42
N TYR A 98 1.21 0.31 -23.20
CA TYR A 98 1.03 1.73 -22.91
C TYR A 98 -0.36 2.19 -23.39
N SER A 99 -1.13 2.85 -22.53
CA SER A 99 -2.52 3.22 -22.82
C SER A 99 -2.96 4.47 -22.06
N GLU A 100 -2.33 5.62 -22.29
CA GLU A 100 -2.77 6.90 -21.70
C GLU A 100 -4.22 7.27 -22.07
N GLY A 101 -4.89 8.00 -21.17
CA GLY A 101 -6.31 8.36 -21.26
C GLY A 101 -7.23 7.45 -20.43
N TYR A 102 -8.46 7.28 -20.90
CA TYR A 102 -9.50 6.44 -20.26
C TYR A 102 -10.14 5.49 -21.29
N PRO A 103 -10.83 4.41 -20.88
CA PRO A 103 -11.58 3.56 -21.80
C PRO A 103 -12.51 4.38 -22.70
N GLY A 104 -12.51 4.11 -24.01
CA GLY A 104 -13.25 4.90 -25.01
C GLY A 104 -12.62 6.25 -25.40
N ALA A 105 -11.59 6.71 -24.69
CA ALA A 105 -10.89 7.98 -24.94
C ALA A 105 -9.37 7.82 -24.69
N ARG A 106 -8.75 6.89 -25.43
CA ARG A 106 -7.31 6.60 -25.35
C ARG A 106 -6.52 7.40 -26.39
N TYR A 107 -5.31 7.83 -26.02
CA TYR A 107 -4.39 8.51 -26.95
C TYR A 107 -3.72 7.54 -27.93
N TYR A 108 -3.64 6.26 -27.58
CA TYR A 108 -3.02 5.21 -28.37
C TYR A 108 -4.02 4.08 -28.65
N GLY A 109 -4.02 3.54 -29.87
CA GLY A 109 -4.85 2.39 -30.25
C GLY A 109 -4.41 1.06 -29.62
N GLY A 110 -5.27 0.04 -29.69
CA GLY A 110 -4.95 -1.34 -29.29
C GLY A 110 -5.16 -1.66 -27.80
N ASN A 111 -5.92 -0.84 -27.06
CA ASN A 111 -6.43 -1.17 -25.73
C ASN A 111 -7.75 -0.41 -25.50
N GLU A 112 -8.85 -1.13 -25.29
CA GLU A 112 -10.19 -0.53 -25.15
C GLU A 112 -10.77 -0.64 -23.74
N TYR A 113 -10.34 -1.64 -22.97
CA TYR A 113 -11.06 -2.09 -21.77
C TYR A 113 -10.28 -1.93 -20.45
N SER A 114 -8.95 -1.82 -20.48
CA SER A 114 -8.18 -1.68 -19.23
C SER A 114 -8.54 -0.35 -18.57
N LEU A 115 -8.69 -0.30 -17.25
CA LEU A 115 -8.97 0.96 -16.53
C LEU A 115 -7.71 1.84 -16.46
N SER A 116 -7.81 3.04 -15.90
CA SER A 116 -6.63 3.84 -15.52
C SER A 116 -6.38 3.69 -14.02
N GLY A 117 -5.12 3.67 -13.60
CA GLY A 117 -4.75 3.62 -12.18
C GLY A 117 -4.83 5.01 -11.57
N SER A 118 -5.02 5.11 -10.25
CA SER A 118 -4.97 6.39 -9.55
C SER A 118 -4.19 6.23 -8.25
N PRO A 119 -3.04 6.89 -8.06
CA PRO A 119 -2.43 7.00 -6.76
C PRO A 119 -2.98 8.19 -5.97
N SER A 120 -3.46 7.85 -4.77
CA SER A 120 -3.34 8.66 -3.56
C SER A 120 -4.28 9.88 -3.40
N ASN A 121 -4.31 10.33 -2.15
CA ASN A 121 -5.01 11.51 -1.68
C ASN A 121 -4.53 12.81 -2.35
N PHE A 122 -3.26 12.86 -2.79
CA PHE A 122 -2.69 14.07 -3.39
C PHE A 122 -3.42 14.45 -4.69
N GLN A 123 -3.81 13.46 -5.50
CA GLN A 123 -4.59 13.70 -6.73
C GLN A 123 -5.96 14.30 -6.42
N VAL A 124 -6.60 13.85 -5.34
CA VAL A 124 -7.87 14.44 -4.91
C VAL A 124 -7.68 15.88 -4.45
N TYR A 125 -6.62 16.16 -3.68
CA TYR A 125 -6.32 17.53 -3.27
C TYR A 125 -6.03 18.41 -4.48
N THR A 126 -5.19 17.98 -5.42
CA THR A 126 -4.92 18.72 -6.67
C THR A 126 -6.19 18.94 -7.51
N ALA A 127 -7.11 17.99 -7.53
CA ALA A 127 -8.35 18.09 -8.28
C ALA A 127 -9.33 19.10 -7.67
N LEU A 128 -9.45 19.09 -6.34
CA LEU A 128 -10.56 19.72 -5.64
C LEU A 128 -10.17 20.97 -4.83
N LEU A 129 -8.88 21.18 -4.64
CA LEU A 129 -8.33 22.30 -3.90
C LEU A 129 -7.31 23.06 -4.76
N LYS A 130 -7.27 24.37 -4.58
CA LYS A 130 -6.18 25.20 -5.09
C LYS A 130 -4.95 25.07 -4.19
N PRO A 131 -3.74 25.32 -4.72
CA PRO A 131 -2.56 25.45 -3.88
C PRO A 131 -2.80 26.42 -2.72
N HIS A 132 -2.34 26.03 -1.53
CA HIS A 132 -2.52 26.75 -0.26
C HIS A 132 -3.95 26.83 0.28
N GLU A 133 -4.93 26.15 -0.33
CA GLU A 133 -6.20 25.90 0.36
C GLU A 133 -6.01 24.92 1.52
N ARG A 134 -7.00 24.90 2.42
CA ARG A 134 -6.85 24.31 3.75
C ARG A 134 -7.32 22.88 3.81
N ILE A 135 -6.57 22.05 4.53
CA ILE A 135 -6.89 20.65 4.82
C ILE A 135 -6.85 20.43 6.34
N MET A 136 -7.84 19.72 6.86
CA MET A 136 -7.81 19.20 8.24
C MET A 136 -7.82 17.69 8.23
N ALA A 137 -6.95 17.07 9.03
CA ALA A 137 -6.80 15.63 9.14
C ALA A 137 -6.35 15.22 10.54
N LEU A 138 -6.42 13.92 10.86
CA LEU A 138 -5.94 13.39 12.13
C LEU A 138 -4.42 13.57 12.23
N ASP A 139 -3.95 14.06 13.38
CA ASP A 139 -2.52 14.25 13.61
C ASP A 139 -1.76 12.92 13.47
N LEU A 140 -0.56 12.95 12.89
CA LEU A 140 0.23 11.73 12.64
C LEU A 140 0.54 10.95 13.94
N PRO A 141 0.94 11.59 15.05
CA PRO A 141 1.15 10.92 16.33
C PRO A 141 -0.13 10.33 16.94
N HIS A 142 -1.30 10.80 16.50
CA HIS A 142 -2.61 10.37 16.98
C HIS A 142 -3.26 9.35 16.03
N GLY A 143 -2.50 8.74 15.12
CA GLY A 143 -2.99 7.70 14.21
C GLY A 143 -3.34 8.20 12.80
N GLY A 144 -3.00 9.44 12.46
CA GLY A 144 -3.09 9.97 11.10
C GLY A 144 -2.12 9.31 10.13
N HIS A 145 -2.07 9.83 8.89
CA HIS A 145 -1.17 9.34 7.86
C HIS A 145 -0.45 10.51 7.16
N LEU A 146 0.81 10.29 6.75
CA LEU A 146 1.64 11.32 6.11
C LEU A 146 0.97 11.97 4.88
N SER A 147 0.21 11.18 4.11
CA SER A 147 -0.52 11.67 2.93
C SER A 147 -1.72 12.57 3.25
N HIS A 148 -1.99 12.87 4.52
CA HIS A 148 -3.02 13.83 4.93
C HIS A 148 -2.46 15.20 5.33
N GLY A 149 -1.13 15.31 5.38
CA GLY A 149 -0.42 16.48 5.89
C GLY A 149 0.28 16.19 7.20
N TYR A 150 1.55 16.55 7.27
CA TYR A 150 2.32 16.48 8.51
C TYR A 150 3.47 17.49 8.47
N GLN A 151 3.60 18.22 9.56
CA GLN A 151 4.69 19.16 9.80
C GLN A 151 5.05 19.18 11.27
N THR A 152 6.33 19.44 11.53
CA THR A 152 6.87 19.78 12.84
C THR A 152 6.94 21.30 12.96
N ASP A 153 7.20 21.83 14.15
CA ASP A 153 7.37 23.26 14.39
C ASP A 153 8.44 23.89 13.47
N THR A 154 9.43 23.10 13.06
CA THR A 154 10.57 23.59 12.28
C THR A 154 10.51 23.23 10.79
N LYS A 155 9.66 22.27 10.39
CA LYS A 155 9.71 21.71 9.03
C LYS A 155 8.40 21.07 8.59
N LYS A 156 7.96 21.41 7.38
CA LYS A 156 6.93 20.67 6.62
C LYS A 156 7.53 19.35 6.10
N ILE A 157 6.95 18.22 6.53
CA ILE A 157 7.49 16.88 6.27
C ILE A 157 6.77 16.24 5.08
N SER A 158 5.44 16.34 5.05
CA SER A 158 4.63 15.85 3.94
C SER A 158 4.58 16.91 2.83
N ASP A 159 4.67 16.46 1.57
CA ASP A 159 4.44 17.33 0.41
C ASP A 159 3.03 17.94 0.44
N VAL A 160 2.05 17.26 1.03
CA VAL A 160 0.70 17.83 1.24
C VAL A 160 0.78 19.13 2.04
N SER A 161 1.58 19.16 3.11
CA SER A 161 1.77 20.37 3.92
C SER A 161 2.60 21.45 3.19
N ILE A 162 3.37 21.08 2.17
CA ILE A 162 4.11 22.03 1.33
C ILE A 162 3.18 22.73 0.35
N PHE A 163 2.35 21.97 -0.35
CA PHE A 163 1.46 22.48 -1.41
C PHE A 163 0.11 23.00 -0.89
N PHE A 164 -0.32 22.55 0.29
CA PHE A 164 -1.59 22.93 0.93
C PHE A 164 -1.36 23.36 2.37
N GLU A 165 -2.32 24.10 2.94
CA GLU A 165 -2.24 24.53 4.34
C GLU A 165 -2.93 23.52 5.25
N THR A 166 -2.14 22.71 5.95
CA THR A 166 -2.65 21.58 6.75
C THR A 166 -2.71 21.91 8.23
N MET A 167 -3.82 21.60 8.89
CA MET A 167 -3.98 21.75 10.34
C MET A 167 -4.54 20.46 10.96
N PRO A 168 -3.85 19.83 11.93
CA PRO A 168 -4.31 18.57 12.48
C PRO A 168 -5.48 18.77 13.46
N TYR A 169 -6.36 17.78 13.55
CA TYR A 169 -7.20 17.53 14.73
C TYR A 169 -6.65 16.35 15.51
N ARG A 170 -6.95 16.26 16.81
CA ARG A 170 -6.38 15.28 17.74
C ARG A 170 -7.46 14.45 18.41
N LEU A 171 -7.03 13.30 18.90
CA LEU A 171 -7.83 12.50 19.84
C LEU A 171 -7.93 13.23 21.18
N ASP A 172 -9.03 13.00 21.88
CA ASP A 172 -9.07 13.23 23.32
C ASP A 172 -8.15 12.19 23.98
N GLU A 173 -7.08 12.65 24.62
CA GLU A 173 -6.07 11.77 25.21
C GLU A 173 -6.61 10.93 26.38
N SER A 174 -7.70 11.36 27.01
CA SER A 174 -8.32 10.61 28.11
C SER A 174 -9.17 9.44 27.63
N THR A 175 -9.76 9.54 26.43
CA THR A 175 -10.68 8.53 25.89
C THR A 175 -10.10 7.76 24.68
N GLY A 176 -9.10 8.32 24.01
CA GLY A 176 -8.55 7.81 22.76
C GLY A 176 -9.46 8.03 21.54
N TYR A 177 -10.56 8.78 21.69
CA TYR A 177 -11.54 9.02 20.62
C TYR A 177 -11.54 10.47 20.14
N ILE A 178 -12.02 10.69 18.92
CA ILE A 178 -12.32 12.03 18.41
C ILE A 178 -13.69 12.44 18.94
N PHE A 179 -13.81 13.65 19.47
CA PHE A 179 -15.08 14.21 19.92
C PHE A 179 -16.12 14.20 18.78
N GLY A 180 -17.28 13.56 19.01
CA GLY A 180 -18.41 13.53 18.06
C GLY A 180 -18.40 12.38 17.03
N LEU A 181 -17.36 11.53 16.98
CA LEU A 181 -17.25 10.41 16.01
C LEU A 181 -17.56 10.84 14.56
N LEU A 182 -17.94 9.89 13.70
CA LEU A 182 -18.24 10.13 12.29
C LEU A 182 -19.38 11.18 12.09
N GLY A 183 -20.39 11.17 12.98
CA GLY A 183 -21.50 12.13 12.95
C GLY A 183 -21.05 13.58 13.10
N GLY A 184 -20.16 13.85 14.06
CA GLY A 184 -19.62 15.19 14.29
C GLY A 184 -18.78 15.70 13.12
N LEU A 185 -18.03 14.83 12.44
CA LEU A 185 -17.27 15.21 11.25
C LEU A 185 -18.17 15.61 10.08
N ILE A 186 -19.29 14.92 9.90
CA ILE A 186 -20.29 15.23 8.86
C ILE A 186 -20.87 16.62 9.10
N ASP A 187 -21.36 16.89 10.32
CA ASP A 187 -21.95 18.18 10.69
C ASP A 187 -20.96 19.34 10.49
N VAL A 188 -19.69 19.11 10.83
CA VAL A 188 -18.62 20.10 10.61
C VAL A 188 -18.40 20.35 9.12
N CYS A 189 -18.29 19.30 8.30
CA CYS A 189 -18.12 19.44 6.86
C CYS A 189 -19.28 20.22 6.23
N ASP A 190 -20.52 19.88 6.58
CA ASP A 190 -21.70 20.56 6.05
C ASP A 190 -21.77 22.03 6.49
N LYS A 191 -21.50 22.30 7.77
CA LYS A 191 -21.48 23.67 8.30
C LYS A 191 -20.40 24.53 7.66
N GLN A 192 -19.22 23.97 7.42
CA GLN A 192 -18.09 24.66 6.79
C GLN A 192 -18.14 24.64 5.27
N LYS A 193 -19.10 23.92 4.67
CA LYS A 193 -19.16 23.61 3.23
C LYS A 193 -17.86 22.99 2.71
N ALA A 194 -17.20 22.20 3.55
CA ALA A 194 -15.97 21.49 3.23
C ALA A 194 -16.27 20.17 2.53
N ILE A 195 -15.28 19.65 1.81
CA ILE A 195 -15.35 18.33 1.18
C ILE A 195 -15.00 17.28 2.24
N MET A 196 -15.90 16.30 2.44
CA MET A 196 -15.64 15.15 3.29
C MET A 196 -14.92 14.07 2.47
N LEU A 197 -13.62 13.90 2.75
CA LEU A 197 -12.79 12.82 2.21
C LEU A 197 -12.61 11.73 3.26
N ALA A 198 -12.98 10.50 2.93
CA ALA A 198 -12.70 9.33 3.76
C ALA A 198 -11.56 8.52 3.14
N ASP A 199 -10.42 8.43 3.83
CA ASP A 199 -9.34 7.50 3.47
C ASP A 199 -9.56 6.19 4.23
N MET A 200 -10.08 5.18 3.52
CA MET A 200 -10.43 3.88 4.10
C MET A 200 -9.33 2.83 3.88
N ALA A 201 -8.10 3.22 3.57
CA ALA A 201 -7.01 2.32 3.19
C ALA A 201 -6.83 1.11 4.12
N HIS A 202 -6.94 1.30 5.44
CA HIS A 202 -6.79 0.22 6.43
C HIS A 202 -8.01 -0.70 6.52
N ILE A 203 -9.21 -0.21 6.21
CA ILE A 203 -10.48 -0.89 6.52
C ILE A 203 -11.28 -1.28 5.28
N SER A 204 -10.77 -1.03 4.07
CA SER A 204 -11.50 -1.26 2.82
C SER A 204 -11.98 -2.71 2.63
N GLY A 205 -11.23 -3.70 3.09
CA GLY A 205 -11.68 -5.11 3.08
C GLY A 205 -12.88 -5.36 4.02
N LEU A 206 -12.85 -4.75 5.22
CA LEU A 206 -13.95 -4.83 6.19
C LEU A 206 -15.22 -4.15 5.66
N VAL A 207 -15.07 -2.98 5.02
CA VAL A 207 -16.16 -2.27 4.35
C VAL A 207 -16.73 -3.11 3.19
N ALA A 208 -15.85 -3.68 2.34
CA ALA A 208 -16.28 -4.50 1.20
C ALA A 208 -17.07 -5.75 1.63
N ALA A 209 -16.69 -6.36 2.77
CA ALA A 209 -17.39 -7.50 3.36
C ALA A 209 -18.69 -7.11 4.11
N GLY A 210 -18.95 -5.81 4.33
CA GLY A 210 -20.11 -5.34 5.07
C GLY A 210 -20.09 -5.71 6.56
N VAL A 211 -18.89 -5.83 7.15
CA VAL A 211 -18.73 -6.19 8.59
C VAL A 211 -18.49 -4.97 9.48
N ILE A 212 -18.34 -3.79 8.90
CA ILE A 212 -18.31 -2.49 9.59
C ILE A 212 -19.12 -1.44 8.80
N PRO A 213 -19.51 -0.31 9.41
CA PRO A 213 -20.20 0.77 8.71
C PRO A 213 -19.40 1.32 7.53
N SER A 214 -20.12 1.70 6.48
CA SER A 214 -19.52 2.16 5.23
C SER A 214 -19.31 3.68 5.21
N PRO A 215 -18.11 4.20 4.90
CA PRO A 215 -17.90 5.63 4.73
C PRO A 215 -18.62 6.19 3.49
N PHE A 216 -19.03 5.32 2.56
CA PHE A 216 -19.75 5.70 1.36
C PHE A 216 -21.15 6.25 1.62
N GLU A 217 -21.71 6.11 2.82
CA GLU A 217 -22.99 6.72 3.17
C GLU A 217 -22.88 8.25 3.28
N TYR A 218 -21.72 8.76 3.70
CA TYR A 218 -21.55 10.16 4.09
C TYR A 218 -20.52 10.91 3.24
N ALA A 219 -19.42 10.25 2.89
CA ALA A 219 -18.29 10.91 2.24
C ALA A 219 -18.63 11.40 0.84
N ASN A 220 -18.04 12.55 0.46
CA ASN A 220 -18.11 13.06 -0.90
C ASN A 220 -17.13 12.34 -1.82
N VAL A 221 -15.95 12.02 -1.28
CA VAL A 221 -14.87 11.29 -1.94
C VAL A 221 -14.33 10.23 -0.97
N VAL A 222 -14.07 9.04 -1.48
CA VAL A 222 -13.45 7.95 -0.71
C VAL A 222 -12.18 7.51 -1.43
N THR A 223 -11.06 7.49 -0.73
CA THR A 223 -9.79 6.94 -1.23
C THR A 223 -9.45 5.66 -0.50
N THR A 224 -8.75 4.76 -1.17
CA THR A 224 -8.26 3.54 -0.52
C THR A 224 -7.03 2.99 -1.22
N THR A 225 -6.15 2.35 -0.45
CA THR A 225 -5.20 1.38 -1.00
C THR A 225 -5.87 0.04 -1.28
N THR A 226 -5.29 -0.76 -2.17
CA THR A 226 -5.85 -2.06 -2.56
C THR A 226 -5.16 -3.27 -1.91
N HIS A 227 -4.02 -3.10 -1.25
CA HIS A 227 -3.18 -4.20 -0.74
C HIS A 227 -3.39 -4.59 0.72
N LYS A 228 -3.98 -3.73 1.56
CA LYS A 228 -4.11 -3.94 3.01
C LYS A 228 -5.21 -4.96 3.35
N SER A 229 -6.23 -4.56 4.10
CA SER A 229 -7.38 -5.43 4.40
C SER A 229 -8.11 -5.90 3.14
N LEU A 230 -8.07 -5.15 2.03
CA LEU A 230 -8.63 -5.58 0.75
C LEU A 230 -7.90 -6.78 0.12
N CYS A 231 -6.63 -7.02 0.47
CA CYS A 231 -5.83 -8.19 0.04
C CYS A 231 -5.57 -8.28 -1.49
N GLY A 232 -5.60 -7.15 -2.19
CA GLY A 232 -5.28 -7.04 -3.61
C GLY A 232 -3.81 -6.68 -3.91
N PRO A 233 -3.50 -6.24 -5.14
CA PRO A 233 -2.15 -5.82 -5.50
C PRO A 233 -1.81 -4.45 -4.90
N CYS A 234 -0.54 -4.05 -4.94
CA CYS A 234 -0.13 -2.68 -4.57
C CYS A 234 -0.68 -1.66 -5.56
N GLY A 235 -1.73 -0.95 -5.16
CA GLY A 235 -2.39 0.11 -5.92
C GLY A 235 -3.35 0.92 -5.03
N ALA A 236 -4.17 1.75 -5.66
CA ALA A 236 -5.19 2.56 -4.99
C ALA A 236 -6.41 2.79 -5.90
N MET A 237 -7.51 3.20 -5.28
CA MET A 237 -8.76 3.61 -5.93
C MET A 237 -9.26 4.94 -5.35
N ILE A 238 -9.90 5.74 -6.20
CA ILE A 238 -10.60 6.97 -5.82
C ILE A 238 -12.05 6.82 -6.24
N PHE A 239 -12.96 6.92 -5.28
CA PHE A 239 -14.40 6.96 -5.51
C PHE A 239 -14.92 8.35 -5.23
N PHE A 240 -15.87 8.82 -6.04
CA PHE A 240 -16.46 10.15 -5.89
C PHE A 240 -17.95 10.11 -6.19
N ARG A 241 -18.70 11.02 -5.57
CA ARG A 241 -20.13 11.22 -5.86
C ARG A 241 -20.34 11.76 -7.27
N LYS A 242 -21.45 11.36 -7.89
CA LYS A 242 -21.98 11.85 -9.16
C LYS A 242 -23.46 12.20 -9.01
N GLY A 243 -24.01 12.98 -9.93
CA GLY A 243 -25.43 13.36 -9.94
C GLY A 243 -25.72 14.60 -9.09
N VAL A 244 -26.94 14.69 -8.56
CA VAL A 244 -27.42 15.86 -7.83
C VAL A 244 -26.86 15.88 -6.41
N LYS A 245 -26.18 16.98 -6.05
CA LYS A 245 -25.69 17.28 -4.69
C LYS A 245 -26.78 17.89 -3.81
N GLY A 246 -27.67 18.67 -4.40
CA GLY A 246 -28.78 19.32 -3.70
C GLY A 246 -29.42 20.39 -4.57
N THR A 247 -30.24 21.24 -3.95
CA THR A 247 -30.94 22.33 -4.64
C THR A 247 -30.49 23.67 -4.08
N ASN A 248 -30.22 24.64 -4.95
CA ASN A 248 -29.88 25.99 -4.52
C ASN A 248 -31.14 26.75 -4.01
N LYS A 249 -30.93 27.96 -3.49
CA LYS A 249 -32.03 28.81 -2.99
C LYS A 249 -33.06 29.20 -4.06
N GLN A 250 -32.71 29.05 -5.33
CA GLN A 250 -33.52 29.36 -6.50
C GLN A 250 -34.27 28.13 -7.04
N GLY A 251 -34.20 26.98 -6.36
CA GLY A 251 -34.87 25.76 -6.79
C GLY A 251 -34.15 25.00 -7.91
N GLN A 252 -32.93 25.38 -8.27
CA GLN A 252 -32.15 24.71 -9.31
C GLN A 252 -31.26 23.62 -8.72
N GLU A 253 -31.16 22.50 -9.43
CA GLU A 253 -30.26 21.40 -9.06
C GLU A 253 -28.80 21.84 -9.14
N VAL A 254 -28.05 21.54 -8.09
CA VAL A 254 -26.61 21.67 -8.02
C VAL A 254 -26.02 20.28 -8.19
N LEU A 255 -25.24 20.07 -9.24
CA LEU A 255 -24.59 18.79 -9.50
C LEU A 255 -23.27 18.66 -8.76
N TYR A 256 -22.86 17.42 -8.48
CA TYR A 256 -21.49 17.13 -8.13
C TYR A 256 -20.56 17.38 -9.33
N ASP A 257 -19.41 17.97 -9.06
CA ASP A 257 -18.39 18.33 -10.04
C ASP A 257 -17.04 17.74 -9.61
N TYR A 258 -17.01 16.41 -9.50
CA TYR A 258 -15.83 15.66 -9.04
C TYR A 258 -15.22 14.80 -10.14
N GLU A 259 -16.05 14.18 -10.97
CA GLU A 259 -15.60 13.18 -11.95
C GLU A 259 -14.54 13.73 -12.90
N ASP A 260 -14.86 14.79 -13.62
CA ASP A 260 -13.93 15.36 -14.60
C ASP A 260 -12.68 15.92 -13.93
N LYS A 261 -12.83 16.62 -12.80
CA LYS A 261 -11.70 17.20 -12.05
C LYS A 261 -10.73 16.14 -11.54
N ILE A 262 -11.26 15.08 -10.91
CA ILE A 262 -10.43 13.99 -10.37
C ILE A 262 -9.79 13.21 -11.51
N ASN A 263 -10.55 12.84 -12.53
CA ASN A 263 -10.01 12.11 -13.68
C ASN A 263 -8.90 12.91 -14.38
N GLN A 264 -9.07 14.23 -14.56
CA GLN A 264 -8.06 15.10 -15.17
C GLN A 264 -6.82 15.31 -14.27
N ALA A 265 -6.99 15.39 -12.96
CA ALA A 265 -5.88 15.46 -12.02
C ALA A 265 -5.04 14.17 -12.01
N VAL A 266 -5.69 13.01 -12.15
CA VAL A 266 -4.99 11.73 -12.33
C VAL A 266 -4.22 11.76 -13.65
N PHE A 267 -4.91 11.99 -14.75
CA PHE A 267 -4.33 12.09 -16.08
C PHE A 267 -5.07 13.16 -16.90
N PRO A 268 -4.38 14.14 -17.51
CA PRO A 268 -2.91 14.23 -17.67
C PRO A 268 -2.19 14.94 -16.52
N GLY A 269 -2.87 15.26 -15.42
CA GLY A 269 -2.32 16.13 -14.36
C GLY A 269 -1.06 15.59 -13.68
N LEU A 270 -1.13 14.39 -13.11
CA LEU A 270 -0.07 13.87 -12.23
C LEU A 270 0.53 12.53 -12.67
N GLN A 271 -0.10 11.82 -13.60
CA GLN A 271 0.42 10.56 -14.15
C GLN A 271 0.49 10.56 -15.67
N GLY A 272 1.30 9.63 -16.20
CA GLY A 272 1.31 9.23 -17.62
C GLY A 272 0.58 7.89 -17.82
N GLY A 273 1.26 6.91 -18.42
CA GLY A 273 0.68 5.60 -18.72
C GLY A 273 0.23 4.79 -17.49
N PRO A 274 -0.97 4.18 -17.51
CA PRO A 274 -1.47 3.38 -16.41
C PRO A 274 -0.78 2.01 -16.30
N HIS A 275 -0.71 1.47 -15.08
CA HIS A 275 -0.17 0.12 -14.82
C HIS A 275 -1.23 -0.96 -15.03
N ASN A 276 -1.48 -1.33 -16.30
CA ASN A 276 -2.56 -2.23 -16.71
C ASN A 276 -2.52 -3.63 -16.05
N HIS A 277 -1.34 -4.15 -15.73
CA HIS A 277 -1.16 -5.42 -15.03
C HIS A 277 -1.69 -5.34 -13.58
N THR A 278 -1.36 -4.27 -12.85
CA THR A 278 -1.91 -4.00 -11.51
C THR A 278 -3.42 -3.82 -11.53
N ILE A 279 -3.95 -3.14 -12.55
CA ILE A 279 -5.40 -2.91 -12.71
C ILE A 279 -6.13 -4.23 -12.97
N THR A 280 -5.57 -5.08 -13.84
CA THR A 280 -6.09 -6.42 -14.09
C THR A 280 -6.11 -7.25 -12.80
N ALA A 281 -5.01 -7.22 -12.04
CA ALA A 281 -4.89 -7.91 -10.77
C ALA A 281 -5.86 -7.37 -9.70
N LEU A 282 -6.14 -6.06 -9.71
CA LEU A 282 -7.14 -5.45 -8.85
C LEU A 282 -8.54 -5.98 -9.18
N ALA A 283 -8.90 -6.14 -10.45
CA ALA A 283 -10.19 -6.72 -10.82
C ALA A 283 -10.37 -8.15 -10.28
N VAL A 284 -9.29 -8.96 -10.26
CA VAL A 284 -9.29 -10.28 -9.62
C VAL A 284 -9.55 -10.17 -8.12
N ALA A 285 -8.84 -9.27 -7.42
CA ALA A 285 -9.02 -9.06 -5.99
C ALA A 285 -10.43 -8.58 -5.62
N LEU A 286 -11.00 -7.65 -6.41
CA LEU A 286 -12.37 -7.16 -6.23
C LEU A 286 -13.40 -8.29 -6.41
N LYS A 287 -13.18 -9.20 -7.36
CA LYS A 287 -14.02 -10.38 -7.52
C LYS A 287 -13.96 -11.30 -6.30
N HIS A 288 -12.79 -11.51 -5.71
CA HIS A 288 -12.67 -12.25 -4.45
C HIS A 288 -13.40 -11.56 -3.30
N ALA A 289 -13.31 -10.23 -3.21
CA ALA A 289 -13.95 -9.46 -2.14
C ALA A 289 -15.49 -9.59 -2.11
N MET A 290 -16.10 -10.06 -3.19
CA MET A 290 -17.54 -10.27 -3.32
C MET A 290 -18.01 -11.66 -2.88
N THR A 291 -17.11 -12.57 -2.48
CA THR A 291 -17.50 -13.94 -2.14
C THR A 291 -17.89 -14.09 -0.67
N PRO A 292 -18.76 -15.06 -0.32
CA PRO A 292 -19.10 -15.36 1.07
C PRO A 292 -17.89 -15.75 1.93
N GLU A 293 -16.91 -16.45 1.35
CA GLU A 293 -15.68 -16.86 2.04
C GLU A 293 -14.85 -15.64 2.44
N TYR A 294 -14.81 -14.62 1.59
CA TYR A 294 -14.13 -13.36 1.91
C TYR A 294 -14.82 -12.62 3.06
N LYS A 295 -16.16 -12.63 3.10
CA LYS A 295 -16.90 -12.08 4.24
C LYS A 295 -16.56 -12.83 5.53
N ALA A 296 -16.61 -14.16 5.52
CA ALA A 296 -16.24 -14.99 6.66
C ALA A 296 -14.80 -14.73 7.12
N TYR A 297 -13.87 -14.54 6.17
CA TYR A 297 -12.49 -14.13 6.45
C TYR A 297 -12.43 -12.82 7.24
N GLN A 298 -13.17 -11.79 6.82
CA GLN A 298 -13.19 -10.48 7.50
C GLN A 298 -13.90 -10.51 8.87
N GLU A 299 -14.97 -11.31 9.03
CA GLU A 299 -15.60 -11.57 10.33
C GLU A 299 -14.61 -12.21 11.30
N GLN A 300 -13.82 -13.17 10.81
CA GLN A 300 -12.77 -13.82 11.59
C GLN A 300 -11.64 -12.84 11.97
N VAL A 301 -11.28 -11.90 11.09
CA VAL A 301 -10.31 -10.83 11.41
C VAL A 301 -10.79 -10.01 12.61
N LEU A 302 -12.06 -9.57 12.63
CA LEU A 302 -12.63 -8.83 13.76
C LEU A 302 -12.66 -9.67 15.04
N SER A 303 -13.09 -10.93 14.94
CA SER A 303 -13.11 -11.88 16.06
C SER A 303 -11.72 -12.09 16.65
N ASN A 304 -10.71 -12.26 15.80
CA ASN A 304 -9.32 -12.41 16.22
C ASN A 304 -8.78 -11.15 16.90
N CYS A 305 -9.07 -9.97 16.34
CA CYS A 305 -8.66 -8.69 16.92
C CYS A 305 -9.26 -8.50 18.32
N SER A 306 -10.56 -8.76 18.49
CA SER A 306 -11.23 -8.66 19.79
C SER A 306 -10.59 -9.59 20.82
N LYS A 307 -10.34 -10.85 20.48
CA LYS A 307 -9.70 -11.81 21.40
C LYS A 307 -8.24 -11.45 21.73
N PHE A 308 -7.55 -10.81 20.79
CA PHE A 308 -6.16 -10.41 20.97
C PHE A 308 -6.03 -9.20 21.91
N ALA A 309 -6.99 -8.28 21.85
CA ALA A 309 -7.02 -7.08 22.70
C ALA A 309 -7.15 -7.40 24.21
N ASP A 310 -7.78 -8.52 24.58
CA ASP A 310 -8.05 -8.90 25.97
C ASP A 310 -6.82 -9.32 26.81
N GLY A 311 -5.58 -9.27 26.27
CA GLY A 311 -4.45 -9.96 26.92
C GLY A 311 -3.02 -9.39 26.80
N ILE A 312 -2.79 -8.15 26.32
CA ILE A 312 -1.42 -7.67 26.04
C ILE A 312 -1.18 -6.20 26.48
N ASP A 313 0.02 -5.91 27.04
CA ASP A 313 0.59 -4.56 27.18
C ASP A 313 1.79 -4.34 26.22
N GLY A 314 1.98 -3.11 25.73
CA GLY A 314 2.83 -2.83 24.56
C GLY A 314 4.33 -2.59 24.83
N SER A 315 4.78 -2.46 26.07
CA SER A 315 6.13 -1.92 26.31
C SER A 315 7.24 -2.98 26.32
N ARG A 316 6.91 -4.24 26.58
CA ARG A 316 7.88 -5.36 26.63
C ARG A 316 7.78 -6.31 25.45
N VAL A 317 6.74 -6.16 24.65
CA VAL A 317 6.31 -7.14 23.66
C VAL A 317 7.08 -6.97 22.34
N GLU A 318 7.36 -5.76 21.87
CA GLU A 318 8.00 -5.52 20.56
C GLU A 318 9.41 -6.10 20.46
N LYS A 319 10.29 -5.80 21.42
CA LYS A 319 11.67 -6.30 21.41
C LYS A 319 11.77 -7.82 21.55
N VAL A 320 10.84 -8.41 22.32
CA VAL A 320 10.76 -9.88 22.46
C VAL A 320 10.19 -10.49 21.18
N MET A 321 9.17 -9.86 20.58
CA MET A 321 8.49 -10.28 19.35
C MET A 321 9.46 -10.38 18.17
N GLU A 322 10.25 -9.33 17.91
CA GLU A 322 11.22 -9.34 16.81
C GLU A 322 12.26 -10.46 17.00
N ALA A 323 12.76 -10.64 18.23
CA ALA A 323 13.72 -11.70 18.57
C ALA A 323 13.16 -13.12 18.41
N VAL A 324 11.83 -13.29 18.36
CA VAL A 324 11.16 -14.58 18.14
C VAL A 324 10.42 -14.67 16.80
N HIS A 325 10.75 -13.81 15.84
CA HIS A 325 10.16 -13.73 14.49
C HIS A 325 8.67 -13.38 14.47
N ILE A 326 8.24 -12.47 15.34
CA ILE A 326 6.93 -11.83 15.29
C ILE A 326 7.14 -10.41 14.76
N ALA A 327 6.58 -10.10 13.59
CA ALA A 327 6.69 -8.77 12.99
C ALA A 327 5.54 -7.88 13.50
N ALA A 328 5.87 -6.81 14.21
CA ALA A 328 4.94 -5.78 14.69
C ALA A 328 5.50 -4.38 14.40
N ASN A 329 4.68 -3.32 14.51
CA ASN A 329 5.17 -1.96 14.30
C ASN A 329 5.04 -1.11 15.56
N LYS A 330 6.13 -0.45 15.96
CA LYS A 330 6.07 0.63 16.94
C LYS A 330 5.14 1.76 16.47
N ASN A 331 4.39 2.36 17.38
CA ASN A 331 3.40 3.38 17.07
C ASN A 331 3.33 4.40 18.21
N THR A 332 3.30 5.68 17.86
CA THR A 332 3.11 6.74 18.84
C THR A 332 1.74 6.59 19.51
N VAL A 333 1.67 6.87 20.80
CA VAL A 333 0.43 6.88 21.59
C VAL A 333 0.17 8.30 22.11
N PRO A 334 -1.11 8.68 22.36
CA PRO A 334 -1.40 9.95 23.02
C PRO A 334 -0.58 10.12 24.31
N GLY A 335 0.06 11.29 24.46
CA GLY A 335 0.97 11.60 25.57
C GLY A 335 2.47 11.40 25.29
N ASP A 336 2.86 10.81 24.15
CA ASP A 336 4.27 10.70 23.77
C ASP A 336 4.88 12.08 23.44
N VAL A 337 6.03 12.38 24.07
CA VAL A 337 6.75 13.66 23.87
C VAL A 337 7.49 13.76 22.53
N SER A 338 7.67 12.64 21.81
CA SER A 338 8.37 12.61 20.53
C SER A 338 7.84 11.49 19.62
N ALA A 339 7.51 11.83 18.38
CA ALA A 339 7.16 10.85 17.35
C ALA A 339 8.33 9.90 16.99
N MET A 340 9.56 10.23 17.39
CA MET A 340 10.75 9.39 17.17
C MET A 340 10.97 8.36 18.29
N VAL A 341 10.29 8.51 19.43
CA VAL A 341 10.37 7.60 20.59
C VAL A 341 8.95 7.18 20.99
N PRO A 342 8.30 6.32 20.18
CA PRO A 342 6.93 5.88 20.44
C PRO A 342 6.82 4.94 21.64
N GLY A 343 5.80 5.13 22.46
CA GLY A 343 5.51 4.31 23.64
C GLY A 343 4.65 3.07 23.38
N GLY A 344 4.05 2.93 22.19
CA GLY A 344 3.12 1.83 21.87
C GLY A 344 3.55 0.92 20.71
N ILE A 345 2.78 -0.15 20.53
CA ILE A 345 2.86 -1.07 19.39
C ILE A 345 1.48 -1.12 18.73
N ARG A 346 1.45 -1.20 17.39
CA ARG A 346 0.24 -1.44 16.60
C ARG A 346 0.32 -2.84 15.98
N GLU A 347 -0.71 -3.65 16.25
CA GLU A 347 -0.78 -5.05 15.84
C GLU A 347 -2.19 -5.39 15.32
N LEU A 348 -2.29 -6.30 14.34
CA LEU A 348 -3.57 -6.88 13.89
C LEU A 348 -3.34 -8.26 13.28
N ARG A 349 -4.24 -9.21 13.58
CA ARG A 349 -4.16 -10.58 13.04
C ARG A 349 -5.01 -10.72 11.78
N LEU A 350 -4.39 -10.55 10.61
CA LEU A 350 -5.07 -10.63 9.31
C LEU A 350 -5.03 -12.02 8.64
N SER A 351 -4.14 -12.96 9.02
CA SER A 351 -3.90 -14.20 8.26
C SER A 351 -4.51 -15.48 8.86
N HIS A 352 -5.03 -16.36 8.00
CA HIS A 352 -5.73 -17.63 8.32
C HIS A 352 -4.83 -18.84 8.62
N HIS A 353 -3.50 -18.69 8.73
CA HIS A 353 -2.59 -19.84 8.91
C HIS A 353 -2.53 -20.43 10.34
N THR A 354 -3.58 -20.28 11.13
CA THR A 354 -3.44 -20.19 12.59
C THR A 354 -4.05 -21.31 13.43
N GLU A 355 -4.49 -22.41 12.83
CA GLU A 355 -4.89 -23.58 13.63
C GLU A 355 -3.67 -24.38 14.15
N TYR A 356 -2.57 -24.43 13.39
CA TYR A 356 -1.36 -25.18 13.78
C TYR A 356 -0.35 -24.39 14.65
N LEU A 357 -0.43 -23.05 14.62
CA LEU A 357 0.51 -22.17 15.34
C LEU A 357 0.08 -21.87 16.78
N GLU A 358 -1.20 -21.96 17.12
CA GLU A 358 -1.72 -21.65 18.47
C GLU A 358 -1.14 -22.58 19.55
N VAL A 359 -0.90 -23.84 19.21
CA VAL A 359 -0.28 -24.84 20.09
C VAL A 359 1.20 -24.50 20.34
N LYS A 360 1.95 -24.15 19.29
CA LYS A 360 3.38 -23.79 19.40
C LYS A 360 3.62 -22.44 20.06
N LEU A 361 2.71 -21.47 19.91
CA LEU A 361 2.83 -20.14 20.51
C LEU A 361 2.68 -20.19 22.04
N ARG A 362 1.71 -20.97 22.54
CA ARG A 362 1.57 -21.22 23.99
C ARG A 362 2.80 -21.89 24.58
N GLU A 363 3.44 -22.79 23.84
CA GLU A 363 4.67 -23.46 24.27
C GLU A 363 5.89 -22.56 24.21
N ARG A 364 6.04 -21.72 23.16
CA ARG A 364 7.18 -20.79 23.01
C ARG A 364 7.11 -19.59 23.96
N ILE A 365 5.93 -19.03 24.21
CA ILE A 365 5.75 -17.96 25.20
C ILE A 365 6.00 -18.53 26.61
N ARG A 366 5.49 -19.73 26.92
CA ARG A 366 5.82 -20.41 28.19
C ARG A 366 7.31 -20.75 28.30
N TRP A 367 7.96 -21.11 27.21
CA TRP A 367 9.40 -21.40 27.18
C TRP A 367 10.24 -20.13 27.41
N ALA A 368 9.93 -19.02 26.73
CA ALA A 368 10.60 -17.74 26.91
C ALA A 368 10.37 -17.14 28.31
N CYS A 369 9.15 -17.22 28.84
CA CYS A 369 8.84 -16.79 30.21
C CYS A 369 9.49 -17.69 31.29
N LYS A 370 9.77 -18.98 31.01
CA LYS A 370 10.45 -19.88 31.96
C LYS A 370 11.97 -19.76 31.98
N HIS A 371 12.59 -19.23 30.93
CA HIS A 371 14.07 -19.24 30.78
C HIS A 371 14.70 -17.85 30.78
N SER A 372 13.94 -16.79 31.10
CA SER A 372 14.44 -15.42 31.19
C SER A 372 14.56 -14.98 32.67
N TYR A 373 15.38 -15.67 33.45
CA TYR A 373 15.66 -15.29 34.85
C TYR A 373 17.10 -15.67 35.30
N GLN A 374 18.12 -15.22 34.57
CA GLN A 374 19.52 -15.04 35.01
C GLN A 374 20.07 -13.98 34.03
N ASP A 375 20.52 -12.78 34.38
CA ASP A 375 21.30 -12.32 35.51
C ASP A 375 20.96 -10.87 35.87
N VAL A 376 20.97 -10.58 37.17
CA VAL A 376 21.00 -9.23 37.75
C VAL A 376 22.47 -8.87 37.98
N THR A 377 22.90 -7.69 37.57
CA THR A 377 23.98 -6.98 38.26
C THR A 377 23.68 -5.49 38.25
N PHE A 378 23.58 -4.93 39.45
CA PHE A 378 23.53 -3.49 39.69
C PHE A 378 24.95 -2.92 39.60
N LEU A 379 25.10 -1.86 38.79
CA LEU A 379 25.79 -0.60 39.12
C LEU A 379 25.30 0.48 38.16
#